data_AF-A0A316QAY9-F1
#
_entry.id   AF-A0A316QAY9-F1
#
_cell.length_a   1.000
_cell.length_b   1.000
_cell.length_c   1.000
_cell.angle_alpha   90.00
_cell.angle_beta   90.00
_cell.angle_gamma   90.00
#
_symmetry.space_group_name_H-M   'P 1'
#
loop_
_entity.id
_entity.type
_entity.pdbx_description
1 polymer ?
#
loop_
_entity_poly.entity_id
_entity_poly.type
_entity_poly.pdbx_seq_one_letter_code
_entity_poly.pdbx_strand_id
1 'polypeptide(L)'
;MNNKASAARTISLLGVMAAVMVVVLFVESAIFKIFSYTPPAFLSLGILMTLCLSWDLKRAFLFSAVFGVTSLLCALFIGNPYFVMPWISILPRLFVGPCAYGVYKLTKKLTGKSEKKFVNTSLPYAIGAAAGIFTNTLLVIACLSLFFPVGAEGGFSVADWIKMCITINFPIELVCATILTPILAVAVKKATERFM
;
A
#
# COMPACT_ATOMS: atom_id res chain seq x y z
N MET A 1 31.11 -15.03 -5.23
CA MET A 1 30.75 -13.86 -6.05
C MET A 1 30.35 -12.70 -5.15
N ASN A 2 30.71 -11.48 -5.53
CA ASN A 2 30.89 -10.31 -4.65
C ASN A 2 29.57 -9.80 -4.04
N ASN A 3 29.45 -9.79 -2.70
CA ASN A 3 28.24 -9.45 -1.93
C ASN A 3 27.61 -8.08 -2.31
N LYS A 4 28.44 -7.15 -2.83
CA LYS A 4 28.00 -5.82 -3.29
C LYS A 4 27.15 -5.85 -4.57
N ALA A 5 27.38 -6.79 -5.49
CA ALA A 5 26.62 -6.89 -6.74
C ALA A 5 25.19 -7.40 -6.51
N SER A 6 25.01 -8.34 -5.57
CA SER A 6 23.69 -8.83 -5.14
C SER A 6 22.88 -7.74 -4.41
N ALA A 7 23.54 -6.94 -3.56
CA ALA A 7 22.91 -5.82 -2.88
C ALA A 7 22.46 -4.71 -3.85
N ALA A 8 23.32 -4.32 -4.79
CA ALA A 8 22.99 -3.31 -5.81
C ALA A 8 21.78 -3.75 -6.66
N ARG A 9 21.71 -5.03 -7.03
CA ARG A 9 20.60 -5.60 -7.80
C ARG A 9 19.29 -5.66 -7.03
N THR A 10 19.35 -5.98 -5.75
CA THR A 10 18.18 -5.93 -4.87
C THR A 10 17.61 -4.51 -4.79
N ILE A 11 18.50 -3.53 -4.63
CA ILE A 11 18.12 -2.12 -4.58
C ILE A 11 17.52 -1.67 -5.92
N SER A 12 18.06 -2.13 -7.05
CA SER A 12 17.50 -1.79 -8.36
C SER A 12 16.12 -2.40 -8.57
N LEU A 13 15.90 -3.67 -8.21
CA LEU A 13 14.57 -4.30 -8.29
C LEU A 13 13.54 -3.54 -7.44
N LEU A 14 13.93 -3.15 -6.22
CA LEU A 14 13.10 -2.35 -5.33
C LEU A 14 12.78 -0.97 -5.91
N GLY A 15 13.78 -0.31 -6.48
CA GLY A 15 13.59 0.97 -7.16
C GLY A 15 12.61 0.86 -8.34
N VAL A 16 12.73 -0.19 -9.15
CA VAL A 16 11.80 -0.46 -10.26
C VAL A 16 10.40 -0.72 -9.74
N MET A 17 10.22 -1.57 -8.72
CA MET A 17 8.90 -1.83 -8.14
C MET A 17 8.26 -0.60 -7.52
N ALA A 18 9.05 0.26 -6.85
CA ALA A 18 8.57 1.53 -6.32
C ALA A 18 8.17 2.50 -7.45
N ALA A 19 8.93 2.55 -8.55
CA ALA A 19 8.56 3.32 -9.73
C ALA A 19 7.26 2.79 -10.38
N VAL A 20 7.11 1.47 -10.47
CA VAL A 20 5.86 0.85 -10.96
C VAL A 20 4.69 1.18 -10.05
N MET A 21 4.86 1.10 -8.72
CA MET A 21 3.84 1.52 -7.75
C MET A 21 3.39 2.96 -7.99
N VAL A 22 4.34 3.87 -8.24
CA VAL A 22 4.05 5.28 -8.54
C VAL A 22 3.23 5.41 -9.81
N VAL A 23 3.71 4.81 -10.91
CA VAL A 23 3.03 4.88 -12.22
C VAL A 23 1.63 4.28 -12.14
N VAL A 24 1.50 3.11 -11.50
CA VAL A 24 0.20 2.45 -11.32
C VAL A 24 -0.76 3.32 -10.54
N LEU A 25 -0.32 3.98 -9.46
CA LEU A 25 -1.19 4.89 -8.70
C LEU A 25 -1.68 6.07 -9.55
N PHE A 26 -0.81 6.65 -10.38
CA PHE A 26 -1.19 7.71 -11.32
C PHE A 26 -2.20 7.20 -12.35
N VAL A 27 -1.99 6.01 -12.90
CA VAL A 27 -2.90 5.40 -13.89
C VAL A 27 -4.25 5.07 -13.26
N GLU A 28 -4.29 4.45 -12.08
CA GLU A 28 -5.52 4.20 -11.32
C GLU A 28 -6.26 5.52 -11.09
N SER A 29 -5.56 6.53 -10.59
CA SER A 29 -6.15 7.84 -10.32
C SER A 29 -6.72 8.50 -11.58
N ALA A 30 -6.01 8.42 -12.71
CA ALA A 30 -6.44 9.02 -13.97
C ALA A 30 -7.67 8.29 -14.57
N ILE A 31 -7.67 6.96 -14.55
CA ILE A 31 -8.78 6.16 -15.09
C ILE A 31 -10.06 6.41 -14.29
N PHE A 32 -10.00 6.31 -12.96
CA PHE A 32 -11.20 6.44 -12.13
C PHE A 32 -11.73 7.87 -12.05
N LYS A 33 -10.89 8.88 -12.29
CA LYS A 33 -11.34 10.26 -12.48
C LYS A 33 -12.31 10.39 -13.65
N ILE A 34 -12.10 9.66 -14.76
CA ILE A 34 -13.01 9.69 -15.92
C ILE A 34 -14.42 9.23 -15.50
N PHE A 35 -14.50 8.26 -14.61
CA PHE A 35 -15.77 7.73 -14.11
C PHE A 35 -16.35 8.51 -12.92
N SER A 36 -15.73 9.63 -12.50
CA SER A 36 -16.12 10.42 -11.32
C SER A 36 -16.23 9.60 -10.02
N TYR A 37 -15.51 8.47 -9.95
CA TYR A 37 -15.40 7.66 -8.74
C TYR A 37 -14.10 7.98 -8.00
N THR A 38 -14.14 7.85 -6.67
CA THR A 38 -12.90 7.91 -5.88
C THR A 38 -12.03 6.70 -6.26
N PRO A 39 -10.79 6.89 -6.77
CA PRO A 39 -9.98 5.78 -7.28
C PRO A 39 -9.67 4.78 -6.18
N PRO A 40 -10.07 3.49 -6.30
CA PRO A 40 -9.52 2.45 -5.45
C PRO A 40 -8.05 2.23 -5.85
N ALA A 41 -7.14 2.26 -4.88
CA ALA A 41 -5.70 2.12 -5.10
C ALA A 41 -5.28 0.63 -5.04
N PHE A 42 -6.04 -0.26 -5.67
CA PHE A 42 -6.00 -1.70 -5.37
C PHE A 42 -4.74 -2.41 -5.89
N LEU A 43 -4.23 -2.04 -7.06
CA LEU A 43 -2.96 -2.57 -7.59
C LEU A 43 -1.78 -1.92 -6.90
N SER A 44 -1.81 -0.59 -6.76
CA SER A 44 -0.69 0.16 -6.16
C SER A 44 -0.50 -0.20 -4.68
N LEU A 45 -1.57 -0.40 -3.91
CA LEU A 45 -1.49 -0.92 -2.54
C LEU A 45 -0.99 -2.36 -2.48
N GLY A 46 -1.36 -3.24 -3.42
CA GLY A 46 -0.81 -4.59 -3.50
C GLY A 46 0.70 -4.60 -3.74
N ILE A 47 1.20 -3.71 -4.60
CA ILE A 47 2.64 -3.52 -4.83
C ILE A 47 3.31 -2.93 -3.58
N LEU A 48 2.70 -1.91 -2.95
CA LEU A 48 3.19 -1.32 -1.70
C LEU A 48 3.33 -2.37 -0.59
N MET A 49 2.28 -3.19 -0.37
CA MET A 49 2.32 -4.23 0.66
C MET A 49 3.45 -5.23 0.36
N THR A 50 3.64 -5.60 -0.90
CA THR A 50 4.76 -6.47 -1.29
C THR A 50 6.11 -5.85 -0.93
N LEU A 51 6.31 -4.57 -1.26
CA LEU A 51 7.53 -3.83 -0.94
C LEU A 51 7.78 -3.74 0.57
N CYS A 52 6.73 -3.44 1.33
CA CYS A 52 6.79 -3.30 2.80
C CYS A 52 7.07 -4.62 3.51
N LEU A 53 6.52 -5.74 3.03
CA LEU A 53 6.61 -7.04 3.71
C LEU A 53 7.83 -7.88 3.31
N SER A 54 8.53 -7.51 2.22
CA SER A 54 9.62 -8.33 1.69
C SER A 54 10.97 -8.16 2.40
N TRP A 55 11.14 -7.12 3.21
CA TRP A 55 12.45 -6.74 3.77
C TRP A 55 12.40 -6.40 5.25
N ASP A 56 12.56 -5.13 5.60
CA ASP A 56 12.72 -4.65 6.97
C ASP A 56 11.83 -3.44 7.26
N LEU A 57 11.67 -3.15 8.55
CA LEU A 57 10.79 -2.09 9.03
C LEU A 57 11.17 -0.70 8.48
N LYS A 58 12.46 -0.40 8.28
CA LYS A 58 12.90 0.91 7.78
C LYS A 58 12.48 1.09 6.33
N ARG A 59 12.62 0.04 5.51
CA ARG A 59 12.14 0.03 4.12
C ARG A 59 10.61 0.07 4.05
N ALA A 60 9.91 -0.62 4.95
CA ALA A 60 8.46 -0.54 5.04
C ALA A 60 7.98 0.89 5.31
N PHE A 61 8.65 1.61 6.22
CA PHE A 61 8.40 3.02 6.47
C PHE A 61 8.73 3.88 5.24
N LEU A 62 9.89 3.65 4.60
CA LEU A 62 10.30 4.41 3.41
C LEU A 62 9.31 4.27 2.25
N PHE A 63 8.92 3.05 1.86
CA PHE A 63 7.99 2.86 0.75
C PHE A 63 6.59 3.40 1.07
N SER A 64 6.20 3.34 2.34
CA SER A 64 4.99 3.99 2.83
C SER A 64 5.04 5.51 2.71
N ALA A 65 6.18 6.13 3.04
CA ALA A 65 6.40 7.55 2.84
C ALA A 65 6.36 7.93 1.35
N VAL A 66 7.05 7.17 0.50
CA VAL A 66 7.04 7.35 -0.96
C VAL A 66 5.62 7.27 -1.49
N PHE A 67 4.83 6.29 -1.05
CA PHE A 67 3.44 6.16 -1.45
C PHE A 67 2.58 7.33 -0.96
N GLY A 68 2.79 7.81 0.28
CA GLY A 68 2.15 9.01 0.81
C GLY A 68 2.42 10.25 -0.03
N VAL A 69 3.70 10.53 -0.33
CA VAL A 69 4.10 11.65 -1.19
C VAL A 69 3.52 11.49 -2.60
N THR A 70 3.53 10.29 -3.14
CA THR A 70 2.96 10.02 -4.47
C THR A 70 1.45 10.27 -4.48
N SER A 71 0.73 9.90 -3.42
CA SER A 71 -0.70 10.17 -3.30
C SER A 71 -1.01 11.67 -3.24
N LEU A 72 -0.15 12.45 -2.58
CA LEU A 72 -0.24 13.92 -2.59
C LEU A 72 0.00 14.48 -4.00
N LEU A 73 1.05 14.01 -4.69
CA LEU A 73 1.34 14.44 -6.06
C LEU A 73 0.21 14.07 -7.03
N CYS A 74 -0.35 12.87 -6.92
CA CYS A 74 -1.53 12.46 -7.69
C CYS A 74 -2.70 13.41 -7.42
N ALA A 75 -2.96 13.77 -6.16
CA ALA A 75 -4.03 14.69 -5.80
C ALA A 75 -3.82 16.10 -6.39
N LEU A 76 -2.58 16.57 -6.48
CA LEU A 76 -2.23 17.87 -7.07
C LEU A 76 -2.38 17.89 -8.60
N PHE A 77 -1.92 16.83 -9.30
CA PHE A 77 -1.94 16.80 -10.78
C PHE A 77 -3.25 16.29 -11.36
N ILE A 78 -3.82 15.23 -10.78
CA ILE A 78 -5.04 14.59 -11.27
C ILE A 78 -6.25 15.20 -10.58
N GLY A 79 -6.13 15.74 -9.36
CA GLY A 79 -7.22 16.38 -8.65
C GLY A 79 -7.95 15.40 -7.73
N ASN A 80 -7.74 15.57 -6.42
CA ASN A 80 -8.56 14.99 -5.37
C ASN A 80 -8.54 15.94 -4.16
N PRO A 81 -9.65 16.63 -3.83
CA PRO A 81 -9.65 17.70 -2.85
C PRO A 81 -9.25 17.24 -1.44
N TYR A 82 -9.47 15.96 -1.13
CA TYR A 82 -9.18 15.37 0.17
C TYR A 82 -7.68 15.08 0.36
N PHE A 83 -7.00 14.62 -0.69
CA PHE A 83 -5.59 14.21 -0.60
C PHE A 83 -4.57 15.32 -0.89
N VAL A 84 -5.02 16.53 -1.27
CA VAL A 84 -4.15 17.72 -1.36
C VAL A 84 -3.57 18.11 0.02
N MET A 85 -4.26 17.74 1.11
CA MET A 85 -3.79 18.00 2.46
C MET A 85 -2.73 16.99 2.89
N PRO A 86 -1.48 17.40 3.21
CA PRO A 86 -0.40 16.48 3.55
C PRO A 86 -0.69 15.57 4.75
N TRP A 87 -1.45 16.05 5.74
CA TRP A 87 -1.87 15.25 6.89
C TRP A 87 -2.94 14.21 6.55
N ILE A 88 -3.65 14.34 5.43
CA ILE A 88 -4.59 13.32 4.95
C ILE A 88 -3.91 12.37 3.98
N SER A 89 -2.96 12.83 3.15
CA SER A 89 -2.25 12.00 2.17
C SER A 89 -1.02 11.27 2.72
N ILE A 90 -0.14 11.95 3.43
CA ILE A 90 1.16 11.39 3.84
C ILE A 90 1.03 10.69 5.19
N LEU A 91 0.44 11.36 6.19
CA LEU A 91 0.45 10.88 7.58
C LEU A 91 -0.18 9.49 7.75
N PRO A 92 -1.37 9.17 7.19
CA PRO A 92 -1.92 7.83 7.28
C PRO A 92 -0.98 6.78 6.69
N ARG A 93 -0.35 7.10 5.55
CA ARG A 93 0.46 6.16 4.78
C ARG A 93 1.72 5.80 5.53
N LEU A 94 2.37 6.74 6.22
CA LEU A 94 3.59 6.49 7.00
C LEU A 94 3.45 5.31 7.98
N PHE A 95 2.25 5.08 8.53
CA PHE A 95 2.00 4.01 9.49
C PHE A 95 1.54 2.68 8.85
N VAL A 96 1.13 2.70 7.58
CA VAL A 96 0.63 1.50 6.88
C VAL A 96 1.69 0.41 6.79
N GLY A 97 2.88 0.71 6.24
CA GLY A 97 3.96 -0.26 6.11
C GLY A 97 4.46 -0.80 7.45
N PRO A 98 4.76 0.05 8.45
CA PRO A 98 5.12 -0.40 9.78
C PRO A 98 4.07 -1.32 10.43
N CYS A 99 2.79 -0.98 10.34
CA CYS A 99 1.72 -1.81 10.90
C CYS A 99 1.64 -3.17 10.16
N ALA A 100 1.60 -3.14 8.82
CA ALA A 100 1.58 -4.32 7.98
C ALA A 100 2.77 -5.25 8.28
N TYR A 101 3.98 -4.69 8.36
CA TYR A 101 5.20 -5.43 8.63
C TYR A 101 5.22 -6.02 10.05
N GLY A 102 4.74 -5.27 11.04
CA GLY A 102 4.59 -5.75 12.41
C GLY A 102 3.68 -6.97 12.50
N VAL A 103 2.48 -6.87 11.91
CA VAL A 103 1.52 -7.97 11.85
C VAL A 103 2.08 -9.17 11.08
N TYR A 104 2.66 -8.94 9.90
CA TYR A 104 3.34 -9.99 9.13
C TYR A 104 4.38 -10.74 9.96
N LYS A 105 5.25 -10.03 10.68
CA LYS A 105 6.31 -10.64 11.50
C LYS A 105 5.73 -11.46 12.65
N LEU A 106 4.66 -10.98 13.29
CA LEU A 106 3.94 -11.72 14.31
C LEU A 106 3.31 -12.99 13.75
N THR A 107 2.58 -12.89 12.63
CA THR A 107 1.98 -14.05 11.96
C THR A 107 3.03 -15.05 11.53
N LYS A 108 4.14 -14.59 10.93
CA LYS A 108 5.26 -15.44 10.51
C LYS A 108 5.91 -16.17 11.69
N LYS A 109 6.00 -15.53 12.86
CA LYS A 109 6.50 -16.17 14.09
C LYS A 109 5.57 -17.28 14.57
N LEU A 110 4.25 -17.09 14.44
CA LEU A 110 3.24 -18.07 14.84
C LEU A 110 3.13 -19.24 13.85
N THR A 111 3.21 -18.97 12.55
CA THR A 111 3.00 -19.98 11.50
C THR A 111 4.28 -20.58 10.93
N GLY A 112 5.44 -20.05 11.33
CA GLY A 112 6.75 -20.43 10.76
C GLY A 112 7.17 -21.88 11.00
N LYS A 113 6.59 -22.56 11.99
CA LYS A 113 6.83 -23.99 12.28
C LYS A 113 5.92 -24.93 11.49
N SER A 114 4.99 -24.41 10.70
CA SER A 114 4.08 -25.23 9.92
C SER A 114 4.79 -25.83 8.69
N GLU A 115 4.59 -27.13 8.47
CA GLU A 115 5.04 -27.84 7.27
C GLU A 115 4.27 -27.42 6.01
N LYS A 116 3.05 -26.89 6.17
CA LYS A 116 2.23 -26.43 5.05
C LYS A 116 2.82 -25.13 4.50
N LYS A 117 3.34 -25.19 3.26
CA LYS A 117 3.94 -24.04 2.55
C LYS A 117 3.04 -22.80 2.52
N PHE A 118 1.73 -22.99 2.33
CA PHE A 118 0.75 -21.89 2.34
C PHE A 118 0.70 -21.18 3.70
N VAL A 119 0.58 -21.95 4.78
CA VAL A 119 0.48 -21.44 6.16
C VAL A 119 1.76 -20.75 6.60
N ASN A 120 2.91 -21.31 6.21
CA ASN A 120 4.20 -20.73 6.56
C ASN A 120 4.53 -19.49 5.71
N THR A 121 4.13 -19.45 4.43
CA THR A 121 4.59 -18.41 3.50
C THR A 121 3.47 -17.43 3.12
N SER A 122 2.47 -17.88 2.39
CA SER A 122 1.44 -17.01 1.80
C SER A 122 0.54 -16.36 2.85
N LEU A 123 0.18 -17.10 3.90
CA LEU A 123 -0.75 -16.64 4.93
C LEU A 123 -0.20 -15.42 5.72
N PRO A 124 1.07 -15.40 6.19
CA PRO A 124 1.67 -14.20 6.77
C PRO A 124 1.61 -12.97 5.85
N TYR A 125 1.92 -13.13 4.57
CA TYR A 125 1.87 -12.02 3.61
C TYR A 125 0.43 -11.50 3.44
N ALA A 126 -0.54 -12.39 3.32
CA ALA A 126 -1.95 -12.02 3.19
C ALA A 126 -2.46 -11.29 4.44
N ILE A 127 -2.17 -11.80 5.65
CA ILE A 127 -2.61 -11.19 6.91
C ILE A 127 -1.91 -9.84 7.14
N GLY A 128 -0.61 -9.75 6.85
CA GLY A 128 0.13 -8.49 6.91
C GLY A 128 -0.43 -7.45 5.94
N ALA A 129 -0.74 -7.85 4.70
CA ALA A 129 -1.35 -6.98 3.71
C ALA A 129 -2.72 -6.49 4.17
N ALA A 130 -3.58 -7.39 4.68
CA ALA A 130 -4.88 -7.01 5.23
C ALA A 130 -4.75 -5.94 6.30
N ALA A 131 -3.86 -6.15 7.29
CA ALA A 131 -3.63 -5.18 8.36
C ALA A 131 -3.16 -3.80 7.85
N GLY A 132 -2.33 -3.80 6.79
CA GLY A 132 -1.92 -2.57 6.10
C GLY A 132 -3.10 -1.82 5.49
N ILE A 133 -3.99 -2.53 4.77
CA ILE A 133 -5.19 -1.93 4.16
C ILE A 133 -6.13 -1.38 5.23
N PHE A 134 -6.42 -2.15 6.29
CA PHE A 134 -7.21 -1.69 7.42
C PHE A 134 -6.64 -0.41 8.03
N THR A 135 -5.32 -0.38 8.25
CA THR A 135 -4.64 0.79 8.82
C THR A 135 -4.74 2.00 7.89
N ASN A 136 -4.59 1.79 6.57
CA ASN A 136 -4.74 2.86 5.59
C ASN A 136 -6.14 3.47 5.67
N THR A 137 -7.18 2.66 5.48
CA THR A 137 -8.56 3.12 5.45
C THR A 137 -8.96 3.78 6.77
N LEU A 138 -8.64 3.17 7.91
CA LEU A 138 -8.98 3.73 9.22
C LEU A 138 -8.28 5.07 9.47
N LEU A 139 -6.98 5.19 9.16
CA LEU A 139 -6.24 6.42 9.39
C LEU A 139 -6.64 7.53 8.42
N VAL A 140 -6.97 7.21 7.17
CA VAL A 140 -7.50 8.18 6.21
C VAL A 140 -8.85 8.72 6.69
N ILE A 141 -9.76 7.85 7.10
CA ILE A 141 -11.06 8.25 7.65
C ILE A 141 -10.86 9.10 8.91
N ALA A 142 -9.99 8.68 9.83
CA ALA A 142 -9.69 9.44 11.03
C ALA A 142 -9.13 10.84 10.71
N CYS A 143 -8.19 10.94 9.77
CA CYS A 143 -7.62 12.24 9.38
C CYS A 143 -8.64 13.14 8.68
N LEU A 144 -9.53 12.57 7.86
CA LEU A 144 -10.62 13.34 7.25
C LEU A 144 -11.58 13.89 8.29
N SER A 145 -12.04 13.05 9.21
CA SER A 145 -12.97 13.47 10.26
C SER A 145 -12.38 14.50 11.23
N LEU A 146 -11.06 14.49 11.44
CA LEU A 146 -10.40 15.40 12.39
C LEU A 146 -9.91 16.70 11.74
N PHE A 147 -9.46 16.65 10.49
CA PHE A 147 -8.69 17.74 9.89
C PHE A 147 -9.29 18.30 8.61
N PHE A 148 -10.33 17.69 8.04
CA PHE A 148 -10.96 18.26 6.87
C PHE A 148 -11.90 19.41 7.27
N PRO A 149 -11.72 20.63 6.73
CA PRO A 149 -12.51 21.79 7.12
C PRO A 149 -13.96 21.65 6.66
N VAL A 150 -14.88 21.87 7.60
CA VAL A 150 -16.33 21.87 7.36
C VAL A 150 -16.66 22.92 6.30
N GLY A 151 -17.40 22.53 5.26
CA GLY A 151 -17.82 23.44 4.19
C GLY A 151 -16.76 23.69 3.09
N ALA A 152 -15.58 23.08 3.16
CA ALA A 152 -14.63 23.04 2.03
C ALA A 152 -14.99 21.99 0.96
N GLU A 153 -16.20 21.46 1.06
CA GLU A 153 -16.71 20.33 0.30
C GLU A 153 -17.29 20.89 -1.00
N GLY A 154 -16.53 20.79 -2.09
CA GLY A 154 -16.88 21.31 -3.42
C GLY A 154 -18.00 20.52 -4.11
N GLY A 155 -19.12 20.25 -3.41
CA GLY A 155 -20.30 19.55 -3.91
C GLY A 155 -20.38 18.05 -3.58
N PHE A 156 -19.35 17.47 -2.94
CA PHE A 156 -19.36 16.08 -2.47
C PHE A 156 -19.02 16.02 -0.98
N SER A 157 -19.91 15.44 -0.17
CA SER A 157 -19.73 15.50 1.27
C SER A 157 -18.64 14.56 1.76
N VAL A 158 -17.92 14.93 2.83
CA VAL A 158 -16.95 14.06 3.50
C VAL A 158 -17.61 12.76 3.95
N ALA A 159 -18.86 12.82 4.40
CA ALA A 159 -19.62 11.66 4.83
C ALA A 159 -19.90 10.69 3.65
N ASP A 160 -20.29 11.21 2.49
CA ASP A 160 -20.51 10.42 1.28
C ASP A 160 -19.19 9.83 0.76
N TRP A 161 -18.10 10.57 0.87
CA TRP A 161 -16.76 10.09 0.53
C TRP A 161 -16.32 8.95 1.43
N ILE A 162 -16.46 9.08 2.74
CA ILE A 162 -16.17 8.02 3.71
C ILE A 162 -17.03 6.79 3.40
N LYS A 163 -18.33 6.99 3.12
CA LYS A 163 -19.25 5.89 2.78
C LYS A 163 -18.80 5.17 1.51
N MET A 164 -18.41 5.89 0.46
CA MET A 164 -17.88 5.31 -0.78
C MET A 164 -16.59 4.51 -0.50
N CYS A 165 -15.68 5.07 0.30
CA CYS A 165 -14.44 4.38 0.64
C CYS A 165 -14.67 3.09 1.42
N ILE A 166 -15.59 3.07 2.37
CA ILE A 166 -15.90 1.86 3.15
C ILE A 166 -16.63 0.81 2.31
N THR A 167 -17.54 1.22 1.44
CA THR A 167 -18.43 0.30 0.71
C THR A 167 -17.85 -0.23 -0.59
N ILE A 168 -17.01 0.54 -1.27
CA ILE A 168 -16.46 0.21 -2.58
C ILE A 168 -14.95 0.01 -2.51
N ASN A 169 -14.21 1.04 -2.09
CA ASN A 169 -12.75 1.01 -2.21
C ASN A 169 -12.13 0.00 -1.26
N PHE A 170 -12.49 0.04 0.02
CA PHE A 170 -11.92 -0.83 1.04
C PHE A 170 -12.09 -2.32 0.75
N PRO A 171 -13.27 -2.84 0.36
CA PRO A 171 -13.42 -4.24 0.00
C PRO A 171 -12.55 -4.65 -1.19
N ILE A 172 -12.49 -3.82 -2.24
CA ILE A 172 -11.70 -4.10 -3.44
C ILE A 172 -10.20 -4.08 -3.09
N GLU A 173 -9.74 -3.03 -2.39
CA GLU A 173 -8.36 -2.89 -1.95
C GLU A 173 -7.94 -4.04 -1.04
N LEU A 174 -8.81 -4.45 -0.10
CA LEU A 174 -8.54 -5.55 0.81
C LEU A 174 -8.41 -6.87 0.06
N VAL A 175 -9.37 -7.22 -0.79
CA VAL A 175 -9.35 -8.48 -1.55
C VAL A 175 -8.16 -8.51 -2.51
N CYS A 176 -7.94 -7.44 -3.27
CA CYS A 176 -6.82 -7.36 -4.21
C CYS A 176 -5.48 -7.42 -3.48
N ALA A 177 -5.26 -6.63 -2.43
CA ALA A 177 -3.97 -6.62 -1.74
C ALA A 177 -3.68 -7.95 -1.04
N THR A 178 -4.67 -8.58 -0.41
CA THR A 178 -4.49 -9.87 0.29
C THR A 178 -4.14 -11.02 -0.66
N ILE A 179 -4.65 -10.98 -1.90
CA ILE A 179 -4.34 -11.98 -2.94
C ILE A 179 -3.05 -11.62 -3.67
N LEU A 180 -2.87 -10.37 -4.09
CA LEU A 180 -1.72 -9.95 -4.89
C LEU A 180 -0.42 -9.99 -4.10
N THR A 181 -0.43 -9.58 -2.84
CA THR A 181 0.79 -9.50 -2.02
C THR A 181 1.55 -10.82 -1.93
N PRO A 182 0.93 -11.98 -1.56
CA PRO A 182 1.67 -13.25 -1.54
C PRO A 182 2.14 -13.69 -2.92
N ILE A 183 1.39 -13.41 -3.99
CA ILE A 183 1.78 -13.75 -5.37
C ILE A 183 3.03 -12.96 -5.77
N LEU A 184 2.99 -11.64 -5.60
CA LEU A 184 4.08 -10.75 -5.92
C LEU A 184 5.29 -11.00 -5.02
N ALA A 185 5.11 -11.26 -3.73
CA ALA A 185 6.21 -11.58 -2.81
C ALA A 185 6.97 -12.85 -3.23
N VAL A 186 6.26 -13.89 -3.69
CA VAL A 186 6.89 -15.10 -4.24
C VAL A 186 7.65 -14.79 -5.53
N ALA A 187 7.08 -13.96 -6.41
CA ALA A 187 7.75 -13.54 -7.65
C ALA A 187 9.03 -12.74 -7.37
N VAL A 188 8.98 -11.80 -6.43
CA VAL A 188 10.13 -11.00 -5.99
C VAL A 188 11.20 -11.89 -5.37
N LYS A 189 10.81 -12.83 -4.49
CA LYS A 189 11.74 -13.77 -3.89
C LYS A 189 12.45 -14.62 -4.95
N LYS A 190 11.70 -15.22 -5.89
CA LYS A 190 12.27 -15.99 -7.00
C LYS A 190 13.16 -15.14 -7.90
N ALA A 191 12.76 -13.91 -8.21
CA ALA A 191 13.58 -12.99 -8.99
C ALA A 191 14.88 -12.68 -8.25
N THR A 192 14.85 -12.54 -6.93
CA THR A 192 16.06 -12.27 -6.16
C THR A 192 16.95 -13.52 -6.07
N GLU A 193 16.38 -14.71 -5.85
CA GLU A 193 17.09 -16.00 -5.73
C GLU A 193 17.68 -16.53 -7.03
N ARG A 194 16.98 -16.39 -8.18
CA ARG A 194 17.44 -16.90 -9.50
C ARG A 194 18.74 -16.24 -10.01
N PHE A 195 19.19 -15.23 -9.29
CA PHE A 195 20.25 -14.32 -9.70
C PHE A 195 21.32 -14.12 -8.61
N MET A 196 21.21 -14.87 -7.49
CA MET A 196 22.27 -15.11 -6.51
C MET A 196 23.00 -16.41 -6.84
#